data_AF-A0A3D4BCB9-F1
#
_entry.id   AF-A0A3D4BCB9-F1
#
_cell.length_a   1.000
_cell.length_b   1.000
_cell.length_c   1.000
_cell.angle_alpha   90.00
_cell.angle_beta   90.00
_cell.angle_gamma   90.00
#
_symmetry.space_group_name_H-M   'P 1'
#
loop_
_entity.id
_entity.type
_entity.pdbx_description
1 polymer ?
#
loop_
_entity_poly.entity_id
_entity_poly.type
_entity_poly.pdbx_seq_one_letter_code
_entity_poly.pdbx_strand_id
1 'polypeptide(L)'
;QVYGQKGGALGQHASHELDMAWWWMGCPKPVWAFAARHAVYPVYDGPEGPAEDYFSGLVGLEGGMTIQIDCSRWLHSDTPTTVELYGRDGAVTGGKISRYEDGVFTTEEADAPLDISYSQPPESVPAFYYEIERFAMAVEGLVEPEVNSQDAYQFMQILDALYDSAKTGDKVEME
;
A
#
# COMPACT_ATOMS: atom_id res chain seq x y z
N GLN A 1 8.78 7.80 -19.36
CA GLN A 1 7.33 7.54 -19.49
C GLN A 1 6.58 8.71 -18.91
N VAL A 2 5.38 8.99 -19.43
CA VAL A 2 4.51 10.04 -18.91
C VAL A 2 3.30 9.34 -18.30
N TYR A 3 3.18 9.35 -16.97
CA TYR A 3 2.21 8.54 -16.22
C TYR A 3 0.96 9.33 -15.78
N GLY A 4 0.68 10.48 -16.41
CA GLY A 4 -0.46 11.32 -16.07
C GLY A 4 -0.38 11.89 -14.65
N GLN A 5 -1.49 12.50 -14.20
CA GLN A 5 -1.52 13.24 -12.92
C GLN A 5 -1.23 12.36 -11.69
N LYS A 6 -1.68 11.10 -11.70
CA LYS A 6 -1.40 10.11 -10.63
C LYS A 6 -0.12 9.29 -10.88
N GLY A 7 0.74 9.78 -11.75
CA GLY A 7 1.98 9.13 -12.15
C GLY A 7 3.19 9.43 -11.28
N GLY A 8 2.97 10.00 -10.09
CA GLY A 8 4.01 10.52 -9.21
C GLY A 8 4.48 9.52 -8.16
N ALA A 9 5.02 10.04 -7.05
CA ALA A 9 5.54 9.25 -5.94
C ALA A 9 4.53 8.23 -5.38
N LEU A 10 3.25 8.62 -5.24
CA LEU A 10 2.25 7.71 -4.69
C LEU A 10 1.75 6.72 -5.74
N GLY A 11 1.00 7.19 -6.75
CA GLY A 11 0.25 6.31 -7.62
C GLY A 11 1.10 5.34 -8.45
N GLN A 12 2.30 5.75 -8.87
CA GLN A 12 3.19 4.91 -9.70
C GLN A 12 4.21 4.11 -8.90
N HIS A 13 4.63 4.58 -7.72
CA HIS A 13 5.75 3.97 -6.99
C HIS A 13 5.34 3.37 -5.65
N ALA A 14 4.63 4.12 -4.81
CA ALA A 14 4.28 3.69 -3.45
C ALA A 14 2.87 3.07 -3.30
N SER A 15 2.13 2.92 -4.40
CA SER A 15 0.78 2.34 -4.38
C SER A 15 0.80 0.87 -3.97
N HIS A 16 1.85 0.12 -4.31
CA HIS A 16 2.02 -1.27 -3.90
C HIS A 16 2.20 -1.41 -2.39
N GLU A 17 2.99 -0.53 -1.75
CA GLU A 17 3.18 -0.52 -0.31
C GLU A 17 1.91 -0.10 0.44
N LEU A 18 1.16 0.87 -0.11
CA LEU A 18 -0.14 1.27 0.44
C LEU A 18 -1.15 0.13 0.37
N ASP A 19 -1.25 -0.55 -0.77
CA ASP A 19 -2.14 -1.69 -0.96
C ASP A 19 -1.75 -2.85 -0.03
N MET A 20 -0.47 -3.17 0.07
CA MET A 20 0.04 -4.21 0.96
C MET A 20 -0.27 -3.91 2.43
N ALA A 21 -0.09 -2.66 2.88
CA ALA A 21 -0.43 -2.26 4.25
C ALA A 21 -1.93 -2.42 4.53
N TRP A 22 -2.77 -1.99 3.59
CA TRP A 22 -4.23 -2.14 3.70
C TRP A 22 -4.67 -3.61 3.68
N TRP A 23 -4.05 -4.42 2.83
CA TRP A 23 -4.31 -5.85 2.72
C TRP A 23 -3.89 -6.62 3.97
N TRP A 24 -2.73 -6.31 4.57
CA TRP A 24 -2.31 -6.89 5.86
C TRP A 24 -3.29 -6.62 7.01
N MET A 25 -4.07 -5.55 6.91
CA MET A 25 -5.12 -5.21 7.88
C MET A 25 -6.44 -5.95 7.61
N GLY A 26 -6.52 -6.76 6.55
CA GLY A 26 -7.72 -7.48 6.15
C GLY A 26 -8.69 -6.65 5.30
N CYS A 27 -8.18 -5.68 4.53
CA CYS A 27 -8.96 -4.81 3.65
C CYS A 27 -10.15 -4.11 4.34
N PRO A 28 -9.96 -3.48 5.52
CA PRO A 28 -11.06 -2.80 6.21
C PRO A 28 -11.63 -1.66 5.37
N LYS A 29 -12.94 -1.42 5.48
CA LYS A 29 -13.62 -0.38 4.68
C LYS A 29 -12.94 1.00 4.87
N PRO A 30 -12.56 1.70 3.79
CA PRO A 30 -12.06 3.07 3.89
C PRO A 30 -13.18 4.07 4.19
N VAL A 31 -12.89 5.07 5.03
CA VAL A 31 -13.87 6.04 5.54
C VAL A 31 -13.51 7.47 5.18
N TRP A 32 -12.25 7.87 5.33
CA TRP A 32 -11.80 9.21 4.94
C TRP A 32 -10.32 9.25 4.57
N ALA A 33 -9.88 10.30 3.88
CA ALA A 33 -8.49 10.56 3.58
C ALA A 33 -8.13 12.04 3.77
N PHE A 34 -6.90 12.31 4.19
CA PHE A 34 -6.32 13.64 4.25
C PHE A 34 -4.89 13.64 3.74
N ALA A 35 -4.52 14.55 2.84
CA ALA A 35 -3.20 14.50 2.20
C ALA A 35 -2.65 15.85 1.75
N ALA A 36 -1.35 15.86 1.47
CA ALA A 36 -0.62 16.93 0.82
C ALA A 36 0.37 16.35 -0.20
N ARG A 37 0.65 17.11 -1.26
CA ARG A 37 1.59 16.71 -2.32
C ARG A 37 2.48 17.85 -2.76
N HIS A 38 3.69 17.53 -3.21
CA HIS A 38 4.65 18.50 -3.74
C HIS A 38 5.25 18.00 -5.06
N ALA A 39 5.34 18.89 -6.04
CA ALA A 39 5.91 18.63 -7.36
C ALA A 39 7.03 19.66 -7.62
N VAL A 40 8.25 19.32 -7.24
CA VAL A 40 9.43 20.21 -7.36
C VAL A 40 10.09 20.05 -8.74
N TYR A 41 10.21 18.80 -9.21
CA TYR A 41 10.78 18.39 -10.49
C TYR A 41 9.89 17.34 -11.18
N PRO A 42 8.64 17.68 -11.49
CA PRO A 42 7.69 16.72 -12.03
C PRO A 42 8.16 16.18 -13.39
N VAL A 43 8.08 14.86 -13.57
CA VAL A 43 8.31 14.23 -14.90
C VAL A 43 7.11 14.43 -15.84
N TYR A 44 5.92 14.67 -15.29
CA TYR A 44 4.72 15.02 -16.04
C TYR A 44 4.14 16.31 -15.50
N ASP A 45 3.83 17.25 -16.38
CA ASP A 45 3.15 18.52 -16.08
C ASP A 45 2.14 18.82 -17.18
N GLY A 46 1.00 18.11 -17.13
CA GLY A 46 -0.08 18.24 -18.11
C GLY A 46 -1.23 19.12 -17.64
N PRO A 47 -2.30 19.26 -18.46
CA PRO A 47 -3.48 20.09 -18.14
C PRO A 47 -4.16 19.76 -16.80
N GLU A 48 -4.05 18.52 -16.35
CA GLU A 48 -4.62 17.96 -15.13
C GLU A 48 -3.77 18.31 -13.89
N GLY A 49 -2.56 18.85 -14.12
CA GLY A 49 -1.57 19.24 -13.13
C GLY A 49 -0.37 18.29 -13.12
N PRO A 50 0.70 18.68 -12.39
CA PRO A 50 1.92 17.90 -12.35
C PRO A 50 1.75 16.61 -11.54
N ALA A 51 2.47 15.56 -11.94
CA ALA A 51 2.71 14.39 -11.11
C ALA A 51 3.63 14.79 -9.95
N GLU A 52 3.30 14.37 -8.72
CA GLU A 52 4.06 14.72 -7.54
C GLU A 52 5.41 14.01 -7.43
N ASP A 53 6.39 14.69 -6.85
CA ASP A 53 7.66 14.08 -6.44
C ASP A 53 7.63 13.58 -5.00
N TYR A 54 6.72 14.13 -4.19
CA TYR A 54 6.50 13.80 -2.79
C TYR A 54 5.00 13.80 -2.47
N PHE A 55 4.57 12.81 -1.69
CA PHE A 55 3.20 12.69 -1.22
C PHE A 55 3.19 12.28 0.26
N SER A 56 2.39 12.97 1.07
CA SER A 56 2.12 12.60 2.46
C SER A 56 0.62 12.55 2.70
N GLY A 57 0.14 11.55 3.42
CA GLY A 57 -1.28 11.40 3.70
C GLY A 57 -1.62 10.45 4.82
N LEU A 58 -2.89 10.50 5.21
CA LEU A 58 -3.53 9.68 6.22
C LEU A 58 -4.84 9.14 5.64
N VAL A 59 -5.06 7.85 5.81
CA VAL A 59 -6.31 7.17 5.46
C VAL A 59 -6.94 6.67 6.75
N GLY A 60 -8.18 7.07 7.00
CA GLY A 60 -9.03 6.52 8.05
C GLY A 60 -9.87 5.37 7.53
N LEU A 61 -9.87 4.29 8.28
CA LEU A 61 -10.56 3.04 7.98
C LEU A 61 -11.63 2.78 9.05
N GLU A 62 -12.54 1.85 8.77
CA GLU A 62 -13.54 1.43 9.76
C GLU A 62 -12.89 0.92 11.05
N GLY A 63 -13.61 1.01 12.17
CA GLY A 63 -13.05 0.64 13.47
C GLY A 63 -11.98 1.60 14.01
N GLY A 64 -11.76 2.75 13.38
CA GLY A 64 -10.81 3.77 13.83
C GLY A 64 -9.35 3.45 13.51
N MET A 65 -9.12 2.46 12.64
CA MET A 65 -7.80 2.15 12.12
C MET A 65 -7.32 3.25 11.14
N THR A 66 -6.00 3.38 11.02
CA THR A 66 -5.40 4.39 10.13
C THR A 66 -4.19 3.86 9.40
N ILE A 67 -3.98 4.31 8.17
CA ILE A 67 -2.73 4.15 7.43
C ILE A 67 -2.10 5.54 7.26
N GLN A 68 -0.81 5.65 7.53
CA GLN A 68 -0.01 6.83 7.18
C GLN A 68 0.86 6.49 5.98
N ILE A 69 0.90 7.38 5.00
CA ILE A 69 1.79 7.30 3.86
C ILE A 69 2.68 8.53 3.78
N ASP A 70 3.97 8.29 3.58
CA ASP A 70 4.97 9.32 3.31
C ASP A 70 5.93 8.73 2.27
N CYS A 71 5.89 9.27 1.06
CA CYS A 71 6.62 8.71 -0.07
C CYS A 71 7.21 9.80 -0.95
N SER A 72 8.37 9.50 -1.52
CA SER A 72 9.09 10.39 -2.42
C SER A 72 9.81 9.58 -3.49
N ARG A 73 9.84 10.14 -4.70
CA ARG A 73 10.75 9.69 -5.77
C ARG A 73 12.02 10.55 -5.85
N TRP A 74 12.08 11.62 -5.06
CA TRP A 74 13.13 12.62 -5.13
C TRP A 74 13.63 13.00 -3.74
N LEU A 75 14.17 12.01 -3.03
CA LEU A 75 14.77 12.19 -1.72
C LEU A 75 16.30 12.25 -1.86
N HIS A 76 16.93 13.29 -1.30
CA HIS A 76 18.40 13.41 -1.28
C HIS A 76 19.00 12.66 -0.07
N SER A 77 18.45 11.50 0.26
CA SER A 77 18.91 10.64 1.35
C SER A 77 18.62 9.18 1.05
N ASP A 78 19.44 8.29 1.60
CA ASP A 78 19.27 6.84 1.51
C ASP A 78 18.23 6.35 2.52
N THR A 79 16.99 6.80 2.37
CA THR A 79 15.88 6.38 3.23
C THR A 79 15.30 5.07 2.68
N PRO A 80 15.23 3.99 3.48
CA PRO A 80 14.67 2.72 3.03
C PRO A 80 13.15 2.81 2.89
N THR A 81 12.58 2.01 1.99
CA THR A 81 11.14 1.73 2.00
C THR A 81 10.81 0.88 3.22
N THR A 82 9.84 1.32 4.02
CA THR A 82 9.39 0.61 5.22
C THR A 82 7.88 0.48 5.20
N VAL A 83 7.37 -0.73 5.50
CA VAL A 83 5.96 -0.96 5.79
C VAL A 83 5.89 -1.59 7.17
N GLU A 84 5.12 -0.98 8.04
CA GLU A 84 5.04 -1.33 9.46
C GLU A 84 3.58 -1.43 9.87
N LEU A 85 3.27 -2.41 10.71
CA LEU A 85 1.93 -2.66 11.20
C LEU A 85 1.93 -2.61 12.72
N TYR A 86 1.01 -1.85 13.29
CA TYR A 86 0.91 -1.63 14.72
C TYR A 86 -0.47 -2.07 15.22
N GLY A 87 -0.49 -3.09 16.08
CA GLY A 87 -1.70 -3.61 16.71
C GLY A 87 -1.72 -3.35 18.22
N ARG A 88 -2.82 -3.76 18.86
CA ARG A 88 -2.97 -3.67 20.33
C ARG A 88 -1.96 -4.54 21.07
N ASP A 89 -1.78 -5.78 20.60
CA ASP A 89 -1.04 -6.82 21.30
C ASP A 89 0.29 -7.15 20.59
N GLY A 90 0.70 -6.35 19.61
CA GLY A 90 1.92 -6.60 18.85
C GLY A 90 2.14 -5.66 17.68
N ALA A 91 3.28 -5.80 17.01
CA ALA A 91 3.65 -5.01 15.84
C ALA A 91 4.57 -5.79 14.91
N VAL A 92 4.57 -5.42 13.63
CA VAL A 92 5.54 -5.86 12.62
C VAL A 92 6.33 -4.65 12.17
N THR A 93 7.62 -4.59 12.49
CA THR A 93 8.48 -3.44 12.19
C THR A 93 9.88 -3.89 11.80
N GLY A 94 10.47 -3.30 10.76
CA GLY A 94 11.88 -3.51 10.41
C GLY A 94 12.33 -4.98 10.31
N GLY A 95 11.45 -5.88 9.83
CA GLY A 95 11.74 -7.32 9.77
C GLY A 95 11.63 -8.07 11.09
N LYS A 96 10.92 -7.50 12.08
CA LYS A 96 10.72 -8.10 13.41
C LYS A 96 9.25 -8.18 13.75
N ILE A 97 8.91 -9.15 14.59
CA ILE A 97 7.58 -9.31 15.17
C ILE A 97 7.69 -9.07 16.67
N SER A 98 6.95 -8.09 17.16
CA SER A 98 6.81 -7.80 18.58
C SER A 98 5.46 -8.27 19.09
N ARG A 99 5.42 -8.85 20.29
CA ARG A 99 4.20 -9.26 21.01
C ARG A 99 4.17 -8.68 22.41
N TYR A 100 2.99 -8.26 22.84
CA TYR A 100 2.72 -7.78 24.18
C TYR A 100 1.91 -8.81 24.96
N GLU A 101 2.53 -9.41 25.97
CA GLU A 101 1.91 -10.40 26.85
C GLU A 101 2.25 -10.06 28.30
N ASP A 102 1.24 -10.02 29.17
CA ASP A 102 1.39 -9.80 30.62
C ASP A 102 2.27 -8.60 31.04
N GLY A 103 2.23 -7.51 30.28
CA GLY A 103 3.02 -6.30 30.59
C GLY A 103 4.43 -6.27 30.00
N VAL A 104 4.81 -7.27 29.22
CA VAL A 104 6.15 -7.41 28.65
C VAL A 104 6.09 -7.45 27.13
N PHE A 105 6.98 -6.69 26.48
CA PHE A 105 7.24 -6.83 25.05
C PHE A 105 8.29 -7.92 24.80
N THR A 106 7.97 -8.88 23.97
CA THR A 106 8.93 -9.81 23.37
C THR A 106 9.06 -9.50 21.88
N THR A 107 10.27 -9.62 21.35
CA THR A 107 10.54 -9.38 19.92
C THR A 107 11.36 -10.53 19.38
N GLU A 108 10.96 -11.02 18.21
CA GLU A 108 11.71 -11.99 17.41
C GLU A 108 11.99 -11.42 16.02
N GLU A 109 13.06 -11.89 15.39
CA GLU A 109 13.29 -11.60 13.98
C GLU A 109 12.23 -12.37 13.16
N ALA A 110 11.76 -11.77 12.07
CA ALA A 110 10.95 -12.45 11.08
C ALA A 110 11.91 -13.15 10.09
N ASP A 111 12.55 -14.22 10.54
CA ASP A 111 13.57 -14.98 9.82
C ASP A 111 13.00 -16.27 9.17
N ALA A 112 11.68 -16.42 9.15
CA ALA A 112 11.02 -17.52 8.47
C ALA A 112 11.07 -17.36 6.93
N PRO A 113 11.35 -18.43 6.16
CA PRO A 113 11.12 -18.41 4.72
C PRO A 113 9.65 -18.08 4.44
N LEU A 114 9.38 -17.33 3.37
CA LEU A 114 8.04 -17.10 2.83
C LEU A 114 7.25 -18.42 2.85
N ASP A 115 6.00 -18.38 3.30
CA ASP A 115 5.12 -19.54 3.31
C ASP A 115 4.76 -19.89 1.85
N ILE A 116 5.62 -20.66 1.17
CA ILE A 116 5.42 -21.06 -0.23
C ILE A 116 4.95 -22.51 -0.26
N SER A 117 3.65 -22.73 -0.11
CA SER A 117 3.00 -23.94 -0.66
C SER A 117 2.10 -23.56 -1.83
N TYR A 118 2.76 -23.29 -2.96
CA TYR A 118 2.14 -23.20 -4.29
C TYR A 118 2.65 -24.37 -5.14
N SER A 119 1.94 -24.75 -6.21
CA SER A 119 2.36 -25.79 -7.16
C SER A 119 3.72 -25.43 -7.76
N GLN A 120 4.80 -25.92 -7.15
CA GLN A 120 6.13 -25.29 -7.20
C GLN A 120 6.60 -24.76 -8.57
N PRO A 121 6.95 -23.46 -8.66
CA PRO A 121 7.87 -22.92 -9.66
C PRO A 121 9.30 -22.69 -9.07
N PRO A 122 10.37 -22.79 -9.89
CA PRO A 122 11.78 -22.94 -9.44
C PRO A 122 12.51 -21.65 -8.98
N GLU A 123 13.74 -21.81 -8.47
CA GLU A 123 14.64 -20.85 -7.76
C GLU A 123 14.87 -19.45 -8.39
N SER A 124 14.38 -19.18 -9.61
CA SER A 124 14.58 -17.89 -10.29
C SER A 124 13.35 -17.41 -11.05
N VAL A 125 12.15 -17.65 -10.54
CA VAL A 125 10.93 -17.11 -11.14
C VAL A 125 10.49 -15.83 -10.41
N PRO A 126 10.19 -14.73 -11.12
CA PRO A 126 9.70 -13.49 -10.52
C PRO A 126 8.41 -13.72 -9.72
N ALA A 127 8.19 -12.95 -8.65
CA ALA A 127 6.96 -12.99 -7.83
C ALA A 127 5.67 -12.95 -8.67
N PHE A 128 5.72 -12.28 -9.82
CA PHE A 128 4.64 -12.20 -10.81
C PHE A 128 4.15 -13.55 -11.37
N TYR A 129 4.94 -14.63 -11.31
CA TYR A 129 4.47 -15.93 -11.76
C TYR A 129 3.29 -16.44 -10.93
N TYR A 130 3.37 -16.31 -9.60
CA TYR A 130 2.29 -16.75 -8.72
C TYR A 130 1.00 -15.94 -8.96
N GLU A 131 1.14 -14.64 -9.22
CA GLU A 131 0.02 -13.78 -9.62
C GLU A 131 -0.64 -14.29 -10.92
N ILE A 132 0.16 -14.57 -11.96
CA ILE A 132 -0.34 -15.07 -13.25
C ILE A 132 -0.94 -16.48 -13.12
N GLU A 133 -0.30 -17.38 -12.38
CA GLU A 133 -0.78 -18.74 -12.13
C GLU A 133 -2.13 -18.70 -11.42
N ARG A 134 -2.24 -17.95 -10.32
CA ARG A 134 -3.49 -17.79 -9.56
C ARG A 134 -4.59 -17.17 -10.40
N PHE A 135 -4.28 -16.16 -11.22
CA PHE A 135 -5.23 -15.58 -12.14
C PHE A 135 -5.76 -16.62 -13.15
N ALA A 136 -4.88 -17.43 -13.74
CA ALA A 136 -5.28 -18.50 -14.66
C ALA A 136 -6.17 -19.55 -13.96
N MET A 137 -5.80 -19.97 -12.74
CA MET A 137 -6.61 -20.89 -11.94
C MET A 137 -8.00 -20.33 -11.62
N ALA A 138 -8.11 -19.03 -11.33
CA ALA A 138 -9.38 -18.36 -11.08
C ALA A 138 -10.26 -18.30 -12.34
N VAL A 139 -9.67 -18.04 -13.51
CA VAL A 139 -10.36 -18.09 -14.81
C VAL A 139 -10.92 -19.49 -15.09
N GLU A 140 -10.19 -20.55 -14.70
CA GLU A 140 -10.65 -21.94 -14.82
C GLU A 140 -11.65 -22.36 -13.73
N GLY A 141 -11.94 -21.51 -12.74
CA GLY A 141 -12.85 -21.79 -11.63
C GLY A 141 -12.28 -22.76 -10.59
N LEU A 142 -10.95 -22.91 -10.54
CA LEU A 142 -10.26 -23.80 -9.59
C LEU A 142 -10.06 -23.15 -8.22
N VAL A 143 -10.00 -21.81 -8.18
CA VAL A 143 -9.84 -21.01 -6.97
C VAL A 143 -10.65 -19.72 -7.10
N GLU A 144 -11.03 -19.14 -5.96
CA GLU A 144 -11.52 -17.75 -5.93
C GLU A 144 -10.32 -16.78 -5.94
N PRO A 145 -10.43 -15.59 -6.56
CA PRO A 145 -9.41 -14.56 -6.46
C PRO A 145 -9.20 -14.12 -5.01
N GLU A 146 -7.96 -14.16 -4.52
CA GLU A 146 -7.61 -13.67 -3.18
C GLU A 146 -7.81 -12.14 -3.07
N VAL A 147 -7.50 -11.41 -4.14
CA VAL A 147 -7.86 -10.01 -4.34
C VAL A 147 -8.95 -9.96 -5.41
N ASN A 148 -10.15 -9.54 -5.03
CA ASN A 148 -11.28 -9.49 -5.95
C ASN A 148 -11.50 -8.07 -6.50
N SER A 149 -12.46 -7.91 -7.42
CA SER A 149 -12.75 -6.61 -8.05
C SER A 149 -13.27 -5.55 -7.06
N GLN A 150 -13.91 -5.96 -5.97
CA GLN A 150 -14.40 -5.06 -4.94
C GLN A 150 -13.22 -4.47 -4.15
N ASP A 151 -12.22 -5.28 -3.81
CA ASP A 151 -11.02 -4.82 -3.12
C ASP A 151 -10.26 -3.82 -3.99
N ALA A 152 -10.07 -4.16 -5.28
CA ALA A 152 -9.43 -3.27 -6.25
C ALA A 152 -10.20 -1.93 -6.41
N TYR A 153 -11.54 -1.98 -6.40
CA TYR A 153 -12.36 -0.77 -6.45
C TYR A 153 -12.19 0.10 -5.20
N GLN A 154 -12.21 -0.51 -4.00
CA GLN A 154 -12.00 0.22 -2.74
C GLN A 154 -10.61 0.83 -2.66
N PHE A 155 -9.58 0.12 -3.14
CA PHE A 155 -8.23 0.66 -3.22
C PHE A 155 -8.16 1.90 -4.13
N MET A 156 -8.86 1.86 -5.28
CA MET A 156 -8.96 3.04 -6.15
C MET A 156 -9.68 4.21 -5.46
N GLN A 157 -10.72 3.96 -4.64
CA GLN A 157 -11.36 5.00 -3.84
C GLN A 157 -10.40 5.64 -2.83
N ILE A 158 -9.52 4.85 -2.19
CA ILE A 158 -8.46 5.37 -1.31
C ILE A 158 -7.54 6.31 -2.08
N LEU A 159 -7.06 5.90 -3.25
CA LEU A 159 -6.21 6.74 -4.10
C LEU A 159 -6.95 8.01 -4.54
N ASP A 160 -8.19 7.91 -5.03
CA ASP A 160 -9.01 9.07 -5.40
C ASP A 160 -9.13 10.05 -4.23
N ALA A 161 -9.51 9.59 -3.04
CA ALA A 161 -9.70 10.44 -1.87
C ALA A 161 -8.40 11.13 -1.41
N LEU A 162 -7.26 10.43 -1.46
CA LEU A 162 -5.96 11.02 -1.16
C LEU A 162 -5.61 12.13 -2.16
N TYR A 163 -5.74 11.88 -3.47
CA TYR A 163 -5.44 12.87 -4.50
C TYR A 163 -6.40 14.07 -4.46
N ASP A 164 -7.69 13.83 -4.22
CA ASP A 164 -8.69 14.89 -4.07
C ASP A 164 -8.40 15.73 -2.83
N SER A 165 -8.06 15.10 -1.70
CA SER A 165 -7.66 15.81 -0.48
C SER A 165 -6.41 16.66 -0.70
N ALA A 166 -5.38 16.12 -1.36
CA ALA A 166 -4.16 16.86 -1.66
C ALA A 166 -4.39 18.04 -2.63
N LYS A 167 -5.48 18.01 -3.40
CA LYS A 167 -5.87 19.10 -4.31
C LYS A 167 -6.66 20.19 -3.59
N THR A 168 -7.56 19.83 -2.68
CA THR A 168 -8.43 20.77 -1.96
C THR A 168 -7.80 21.32 -0.69
N GLY A 169 -6.90 20.56 -0.06
CA GLY A 169 -6.40 20.83 1.28
C GLY A 169 -7.40 20.48 2.39
N ASP A 170 -8.46 19.73 2.07
CA ASP A 170 -9.53 19.34 2.98
C ASP A 170 -9.59 17.82 3.15
N LYS A 171 -10.17 17.36 4.26
CA LYS A 171 -10.46 15.93 4.47
C LYS A 171 -11.58 15.48 3.54
N VAL A 172 -11.37 14.36 2.84
CA VAL A 172 -12.34 13.75 1.93
C VAL A 172 -12.95 12.51 2.61
N GLU A 173 -14.28 12.45 2.69
CA GLU A 173 -15.02 11.27 3.16
C GLU A 173 -15.27 10.31 1.98
N MET A 174 -15.27 9.00 2.25
CA MET A 174 -15.56 7.94 1.29
C MET A 174 -16.83 7.21 1.71
N GLU A 175 -17.75 6.99 0.76
CA GLU A 175 -19.03 6.29 0.99
C GLU A 175 -18.91 4.78 0.85
#